data_AF-A0A7Y2A791-F1
#
_entry.id   AF-A0A7Y2A791-F1
#
_cell.length_a   1.000
_cell.length_b   1.000
_cell.length_c   1.000
_cell.angle_alpha   90.00
_cell.angle_beta   90.00
_cell.angle_gamma   90.00
#
_symmetry.space_group_name_H-M   'P 1'
#
loop_
_entity.id
_entity.type
_entity.pdbx_description
1 polymer ?
#
loop_
_entity_poly.entity_id
_entity_poly.type
_entity_poly.pdbx_seq_one_letter_code
_entity_poly.pdbx_strand_id
1 'polypeptide(L)'
;MSSYRRISNAYLKAKRIPFNDSSKFVIFSDCHRGDSSFADEFANNRNIYFHALKHYYSEGYTYCELGDGDELWENREFSSIHEAHKNVFDLLKLFYQEERLH
;
A
#
# COMPACT_ATOMS: atom_id res chain seq x y z
N MET A 1 -16.36 11.33 21.52
CA MET A 1 -14.93 11.69 21.58
C MET A 1 -14.71 12.79 20.55
N SER A 2 -14.10 13.94 20.90
CA SER A 2 -13.95 15.05 19.94
C SER A 2 -12.99 14.72 18.80
N SER A 3 -13.16 15.35 17.64
CA SER A 3 -12.25 15.20 16.49
C SER A 3 -10.81 15.53 16.86
N TYR A 4 -10.60 16.58 17.67
CA TYR A 4 -9.29 16.94 18.22
C TYR A 4 -8.64 15.76 18.97
N ARG A 5 -9.37 15.11 19.89
CA ARG A 5 -8.81 13.97 20.65
C ARG A 5 -8.46 12.79 19.74
N ARG A 6 -9.24 12.53 18.70
CA ARG A 6 -8.97 11.45 17.72
C ARG A 6 -7.71 11.74 16.90
N ILE A 7 -7.59 12.94 16.34
CA ILE A 7 -6.45 13.37 15.53
C ILE A 7 -5.17 13.41 16.38
N SER A 8 -5.23 14.01 17.57
CA SER A 8 -4.07 14.05 18.48
C SER A 8 -3.62 12.65 18.89
N ASN A 9 -4.55 11.74 19.17
CA ASN A 9 -4.20 10.35 19.50
C ASN A 9 -3.57 9.61 18.30
N ALA A 10 -4.04 9.84 17.07
CA ALA A 10 -3.42 9.27 15.87
C ALA A 10 -1.98 9.78 15.70
N TYR A 11 -1.77 11.10 15.83
CA TYR A 11 -0.44 11.70 15.77
C TYR A 11 0.52 11.15 16.84
N LEU A 12 0.07 11.06 18.10
CA LEU A 12 0.91 10.59 19.21
C LEU A 12 1.28 9.10 19.09
N LYS A 13 0.41 8.29 18.46
CA LYS A 13 0.61 6.84 18.29
C LYS A 13 1.16 6.45 16.92
N ALA A 14 1.38 7.42 16.03
CA ALA A 14 1.88 7.15 14.69
C ALA A 14 3.23 6.44 14.74
N LYS A 15 3.42 5.46 13.85
CA LYS A 15 4.70 4.77 13.66
C LYS A 15 5.75 5.78 13.25
N ARG A 16 6.91 5.77 13.92
CA ARG A 16 8.05 6.64 13.59
C ARG A 16 9.13 5.78 12.96
N ILE A 17 9.53 6.15 11.74
CA ILE A 17 10.56 5.44 10.99
C ILE A 17 11.77 6.37 10.91
N PRO A 18 12.94 5.98 11.44
CA PRO A 18 14.15 6.77 11.30
C PRO A 18 14.63 6.76 9.85
N PHE A 19 15.26 7.84 9.42
CA PHE A 19 15.85 7.97 8.08
C PHE A 19 17.13 8.79 8.12
N ASN A 20 17.93 8.68 7.06
CA ASN A 20 19.15 9.44 6.80
C ASN A 20 19.28 9.74 5.30
N ASP A 21 20.39 10.35 4.90
CA ASP A 21 20.62 10.78 3.51
C ASP A 21 20.70 9.64 2.48
N SER A 22 20.91 8.40 2.91
CA SER A 22 20.90 7.22 2.02
C SER A 22 19.59 6.44 2.06
N SER A 23 18.65 6.82 2.92
CA SER A 23 17.37 6.11 3.05
C SER A 23 16.48 6.41 1.86
N LYS A 24 15.96 5.36 1.22
CA LYS A 24 15.06 5.45 0.08
C LYS A 24 13.65 5.07 0.51
N PHE A 25 12.67 5.93 0.28
CA PHE A 25 11.27 5.66 0.60
C PHE A 25 10.38 5.84 -0.62
N VAL A 26 9.39 4.97 -0.75
CA VAL A 26 8.27 5.13 -1.67
C VAL A 26 6.98 5.12 -0.87
N ILE A 27 6.09 6.05 -1.20
CA ILE A 27 4.83 6.27 -0.48
C ILE A 27 3.70 6.14 -1.50
N PHE A 28 2.78 5.22 -1.26
CA PHE A 28 1.56 5.06 -2.04
C PHE A 28 0.33 5.24 -1.15
N SER A 29 -0.72 5.79 -1.72
CA SER A 29 -2.02 6.05 -1.08
C SER A 29 -3.10 5.94 -2.15
N ASP A 30 -4.36 5.71 -1.73
CA ASP A 30 -5.54 5.81 -2.61
C ASP A 30 -5.37 4.99 -3.89
N CYS A 31 -4.86 3.77 -3.74
CA CYS A 31 -4.68 2.87 -4.87
C CYS A 31 -5.99 2.20 -5.28
N HIS A 32 -6.94 2.01 -4.35
CA HIS A 32 -8.25 1.39 -4.61
C HIS A 32 -8.16 0.11 -5.45
N ARG A 33 -7.29 -0.84 -5.05
CA ARG A 33 -7.14 -2.13 -5.72
C ARG A 33 -8.44 -2.92 -5.62
N GLY A 34 -9.13 -3.09 -6.74
CA GLY A 34 -10.41 -3.78 -6.81
C GLY A 34 -10.31 -5.25 -7.21
N ASP A 35 -11.36 -5.77 -7.82
CA ASP A 35 -11.48 -7.16 -8.28
C ASP A 35 -11.07 -7.37 -9.75
N SER A 36 -10.44 -6.37 -10.38
CA SER A 36 -10.16 -6.32 -11.83
C SER A 36 -11.39 -6.40 -12.73
N SER A 37 -12.58 -6.08 -12.21
CA SER A 37 -13.79 -5.92 -13.03
C SER A 37 -13.76 -4.62 -13.84
N PHE A 38 -14.81 -4.37 -14.63
CA PHE A 38 -14.95 -3.11 -15.37
C PHE A 38 -15.12 -1.88 -14.45
N ALA A 39 -15.60 -2.09 -13.23
CA ALA A 39 -15.75 -1.01 -12.25
C ALA A 39 -14.44 -0.69 -11.52
N ASP A 40 -13.43 -1.56 -11.61
CA ASP A 40 -12.13 -1.38 -10.97
C ASP A 40 -11.28 -0.35 -11.73
N GLU A 41 -11.20 0.86 -11.21
CA GLU A 41 -10.38 1.93 -11.77
C GLU A 41 -8.88 1.63 -11.71
N PHE A 42 -8.43 0.86 -10.70
CA PHE A 42 -7.04 0.45 -10.54
C PHE A 42 -6.61 -0.58 -11.59
N ALA A 43 -7.52 -1.40 -12.10
CA ALA A 43 -7.23 -2.47 -13.06
C ALA A 43 -6.39 -1.98 -14.25
N ASN A 44 -6.71 -0.79 -14.78
CA ASN A 44 -5.99 -0.15 -15.89
C ASN A 44 -4.55 0.24 -15.52
N ASN A 45 -4.33 0.58 -14.25
CA ASN A 45 -3.02 1.01 -13.72
C ASN A 45 -2.21 -0.15 -13.13
N ARG A 46 -2.78 -1.35 -12.99
CA ARG A 46 -2.14 -2.50 -12.36
C ARG A 46 -0.73 -2.77 -12.89
N ASN A 47 -0.54 -2.71 -14.21
CA ASN A 47 0.74 -3.04 -14.84
C ASN A 47 1.81 -1.98 -14.54
N ILE A 48 1.47 -0.70 -14.63
CA ILE A 48 2.41 0.39 -14.34
C ILE A 48 2.75 0.43 -12.85
N TYR A 49 1.75 0.22 -11.99
CA TYR A 49 1.93 0.13 -10.54
C TYR A 49 2.87 -1.04 -10.19
N PHE A 50 2.59 -2.23 -10.72
CA PHE A 50 3.43 -3.41 -10.46
C PHE A 50 4.86 -3.23 -10.95
N HIS A 51 5.05 -2.62 -12.12
CA HIS A 51 6.39 -2.33 -12.64
C HIS A 51 7.15 -1.36 -11.73
N ALA A 52 6.51 -0.26 -11.30
CA ALA A 52 7.09 0.70 -10.38
C ALA A 52 7.43 0.06 -9.03
N LEU A 53 6.48 -0.68 -8.44
CA LEU A 53 6.69 -1.36 -7.16
C LEU A 53 7.87 -2.34 -7.23
N LYS A 54 7.99 -3.09 -8.33
CA LYS A 54 9.11 -4.02 -8.55
C LYS A 54 10.44 -3.30 -8.65
N HIS A 55 10.48 -2.17 -9.35
CA HIS A 55 11.68 -1.33 -9.43
C HIS A 55 12.11 -0.83 -8.04
N TYR A 56 11.17 -0.27 -7.26
CA TYR A 56 11.45 0.20 -5.91
C TYR A 56 11.94 -0.92 -4.99
N TYR A 57 11.33 -2.11 -5.11
CA TYR A 57 11.79 -3.28 -4.36
C TYR A 57 13.27 -3.59 -4.68
N SER A 58 13.61 -3.70 -5.98
CA SER A 58 14.97 -4.02 -6.42
C SER A 58 16.00 -2.96 -6.06
N GLU A 59 15.60 -1.69 -5.99
CA GLU A 59 16.49 -0.57 -5.66
C GLU A 59 16.67 -0.33 -4.16
N GLY A 60 16.07 -1.19 -3.32
CA GLY A 60 16.24 -1.14 -1.87
C GLY A 60 15.37 -0.10 -1.15
N TYR A 61 14.23 0.30 -1.73
CA TYR A 61 13.32 1.26 -1.10
C TYR A 61 12.54 0.66 0.06
N THR A 62 12.23 1.46 1.07
CA THR A 62 11.19 1.17 2.06
C THR A 62 9.84 1.63 1.51
N TYR A 63 8.85 0.74 1.53
CA TYR A 63 7.48 1.02 1.09
C TYR A 63 6.61 1.44 2.27
N CYS A 64 5.87 2.53 2.09
CA CYS A 64 4.86 3.01 3.03
C CYS A 64 3.48 3.06 2.35
N GLU A 65 2.51 2.31 2.87
CA GLU A 65 1.09 2.41 2.46
C GLU A 65 0.38 3.45 3.33
N LEU A 66 -0.12 4.54 2.74
CA LEU A 66 -0.86 5.59 3.45
C LEU A 66 -2.38 5.39 3.45
N GLY A 67 -2.83 4.16 3.27
CA GLY A 67 -4.24 3.79 3.35
C GLY A 67 -4.97 3.88 2.01
N ASP A 68 -6.25 3.49 2.07
CA ASP A 68 -7.14 3.35 0.91
C ASP A 68 -6.52 2.56 -0.26
N GLY A 69 -5.76 1.53 0.11
CA GLY A 69 -5.01 0.70 -0.83
C GLY A 69 -5.87 -0.32 -1.56
N ASP A 70 -6.89 -0.87 -0.90
CA ASP A 70 -7.74 -1.96 -1.38
C ASP A 70 -9.21 -1.53 -1.30
N GLU A 71 -9.98 -1.76 -2.37
CA GLU A 71 -11.35 -1.28 -2.52
C GLU A 71 -12.37 -2.22 -1.83
N LEU A 72 -12.31 -2.25 -0.50
CA LEU A 72 -13.17 -3.10 0.34
C LEU A 72 -14.59 -2.55 0.54
N TRP A 73 -14.87 -1.32 0.10
CA TRP A 73 -16.23 -0.79 0.15
C TRP A 73 -17.08 -1.37 -0.97
N GLU A 74 -16.52 -1.51 -2.16
CA GLU A 74 -17.21 -2.12 -3.31
C GLU A 74 -17.06 -3.65 -3.34
N ASN A 75 -15.94 -4.18 -2.83
CA ASN A 75 -15.64 -5.61 -2.81
C ASN A 75 -15.79 -6.19 -1.40
N ARG A 76 -16.86 -6.96 -1.18
CA ARG A 76 -17.16 -7.56 0.14
C ARG A 76 -16.16 -8.62 0.60
N GLU A 77 -15.51 -9.30 -0.34
CA GLU A 77 -14.59 -10.40 -0.06
C GLU A 77 -13.18 -10.04 -0.52
N PHE A 78 -12.24 -9.98 0.43
CA PHE A 78 -10.83 -9.70 0.12
C PHE A 78 -10.20 -10.72 -0.82
N SER A 79 -10.70 -11.97 -0.84
CA SER A 79 -10.19 -13.01 -1.74
C SER A 79 -10.27 -12.59 -3.20
N SER A 80 -11.31 -11.85 -3.60
CA SER A 80 -11.47 -11.36 -4.98
C SER A 80 -10.36 -10.38 -5.35
N ILE A 81 -10.08 -9.40 -4.48
CA ILE A 81 -8.98 -8.43 -4.67
C ILE A 81 -7.63 -9.15 -4.69
N HIS A 82 -7.43 -10.07 -3.75
CA HIS A 82 -6.19 -10.83 -3.63
C HIS A 82 -5.93 -11.70 -4.87
N GLU A 83 -6.94 -12.35 -5.42
CA GLU A 83 -6.81 -13.15 -6.64
C GLU A 83 -6.53 -12.27 -7.86
N ALA A 84 -7.20 -11.12 -7.98
CA ALA A 84 -7.03 -10.15 -9.06
C ALA A 84 -5.62 -9.52 -9.10
N HIS A 85 -5.01 -9.33 -7.92
CA HIS A 85 -3.74 -8.62 -7.75
C HIS A 85 -2.66 -9.46 -7.04
N LYS A 86 -2.71 -10.79 -7.18
CA LYS A 86 -1.81 -11.71 -6.47
C LYS A 86 -0.32 -11.36 -6.59
N ASN A 87 0.12 -10.98 -7.79
CA ASN A 87 1.50 -10.57 -8.03
C ASN A 87 1.92 -9.33 -7.22
N VAL A 88 1.01 -8.39 -7.01
CA VAL A 88 1.26 -7.22 -6.14
C VAL A 88 1.41 -7.66 -4.70
N PHE A 89 0.50 -8.48 -4.18
CA PHE A 89 0.58 -8.97 -2.80
C PHE A 89 1.81 -9.84 -2.55
N ASP A 90 2.22 -10.65 -3.51
CA ASP A 90 3.48 -11.42 -3.42
C ASP A 90 4.69 -10.49 -3.29
N LEU A 91 4.69 -9.35 -3.99
CA LEU A 91 5.76 -8.36 -3.89
C LEU A 91 5.70 -7.57 -2.57
N LEU A 92 4.52 -7.15 -2.12
CA LEU A 92 4.33 -6.52 -0.80
C LEU A 92 4.77 -7.45 0.34
N LYS A 93 4.53 -8.75 0.20
CA LYS A 93 5.02 -9.77 1.15
C LYS A 93 6.54 -9.78 1.22
N LEU A 94 7.27 -9.59 0.11
CA LEU A 94 8.73 -9.50 0.13
C LEU A 94 9.20 -8.27 0.92
N PHE A 95 8.59 -7.10 0.69
CA PHE A 95 8.88 -5.90 1.52
C PHE A 95 8.62 -6.18 3.00
N TYR A 96 7.51 -6.85 3.33
CA TYR A 96 7.17 -7.18 4.71
C TYR A 96 8.20 -8.11 5.37
N GLN A 97 8.63 -9.15 4.66
CA GLN A 97 9.62 -10.10 5.14
C GLN A 97 11.00 -9.48 5.39
N GLU A 98 11.33 -8.41 4.66
CA GLU A 98 12.55 -7.63 4.85
C GLU A 98 12.39 -6.45 5.83
N GLU A 99 11.26 -6.36 6.54
CA GLU A 99 10.94 -5.25 7.46
C GLU A 99 10.94 -3.87 6.78
N ARG A 100 10.63 -3.85 5.47
CA ARG A 100 10.59 -2.67 4.59
C ARG A 100 9.15 -2.28 4.17
N LEU A 101 8.13 -2.86 4.80
CA LEU A 101 6.71 -2.51 4.59
C LEU A 101 6.16 -1.81 5.83
N HIS A 102 5.61 -0.60 5.66
CA HIS A 102 5.09 0.22 6.74
C HIS A 102 3.70 0.77 6.48
#